data_AF-A0AA38YLQ7-F1
#
_entry.id   AF-A0AA38YLQ7-F1
#
_cell.length_a   1.000
_cell.length_b   1.000
_cell.length_c   1.000
_cell.angle_alpha   90.00
_cell.angle_beta   90.00
_cell.angle_gamma   90.00
#
_symmetry.space_group_name_H-M   'P 1'
#
loop_
_entity.id
_entity.type
_entity.pdbx_description
1 polymer ?
#
loop_
_entity_poly.entity_id
_entity_poly.type
_entity_poly.pdbx_seq_one_letter_code
_entity_poly.pdbx_strand_id
1 'polypeptide(L)'
;MTITDWNQKPFTSKTFSHPYHPISNNFIDYMDAWYNMFYLQSYQHSWFIQFSRNCNTQFPAWFQKWWTFFGLLDSIFPPDIQEKFEFYKKKTSSQPITQPRLLTFCSRLRIPWILTWNFIKKQEQPHPFPLSLSREFNIKWWDKFNHDFVSSLAAATDLEQYRQELLQTLKQFDDQQENEETKEIVISDDSFVDLEIILYGGPMGQSR
;
A
#
# COMPACT_ATOMS: atom_id res chain seq x y z
N MET A 1 36.07 -21.00 11.13
CA MET A 1 35.39 -22.28 10.84
C MET A 1 35.90 -22.79 9.52
N THR A 2 36.64 -23.88 9.57
CA THR A 2 37.20 -24.59 8.42
C THR A 2 36.21 -25.66 7.93
N ILE A 3 36.31 -26.06 6.67
CA ILE A 3 35.43 -27.10 6.07
C ILE A 3 35.51 -28.44 6.82
N THR A 4 36.61 -28.68 7.51
CA THR A 4 36.83 -29.82 8.41
C THR A 4 35.91 -29.84 9.62
N ASP A 5 35.39 -28.69 10.03
CA ASP A 5 34.56 -28.56 11.25
C ASP A 5 33.13 -29.08 11.02
N TRP A 6 32.74 -29.35 9.77
CA TRP A 6 31.37 -29.66 9.38
C TRP A 6 31.00 -31.14 9.40
N ASN A 7 31.96 -32.07 9.56
CA ASN A 7 31.77 -33.52 9.64
C ASN A 7 30.82 -34.17 8.59
N GLN A 8 30.45 -33.46 7.52
CA GLN A 8 29.54 -33.90 6.46
C GLN A 8 29.97 -33.32 5.12
N LYS A 9 29.77 -34.10 4.05
CA LYS A 9 30.06 -33.64 2.69
C LYS A 9 29.03 -32.57 2.27
N PRO A 10 29.45 -31.45 1.64
CA PRO A 10 28.57 -30.30 1.34
C PRO A 10 27.34 -30.61 0.48
N PHE A 11 27.37 -31.74 -0.24
CA PHE A 11 26.34 -32.16 -1.20
C PHE A 11 25.36 -33.20 -0.64
N THR A 12 25.47 -33.56 0.64
CA THR A 12 24.56 -34.53 1.27
C THR A 12 23.30 -33.80 1.73
N SER A 13 22.17 -34.00 1.06
CA SER A 13 20.89 -33.44 1.50
C SER A 13 20.50 -34.03 2.85
N LYS A 14 20.23 -33.18 3.86
CA LYS A 14 19.60 -33.60 5.10
C LYS A 14 18.10 -33.72 4.87
N THR A 15 17.54 -34.91 5.10
CA THR A 15 16.09 -35.07 5.20
C THR A 15 15.62 -34.32 6.46
N PHE A 16 14.65 -33.42 6.33
CA PHE A 16 14.06 -32.74 7.49
C PHE A 16 13.50 -33.78 8.45
N SER A 17 13.71 -33.59 9.76
CA SER A 17 13.24 -34.54 10.79
C SER A 17 11.72 -34.61 10.89
N HIS A 18 11.02 -33.62 10.33
CA HIS A 18 9.57 -33.54 10.31
C HIS A 18 9.08 -33.29 8.88
N PRO A 19 8.02 -33.97 8.43
CA PRO A 19 7.36 -33.61 7.18
C PRO A 19 6.84 -32.18 7.31
N TYR A 20 7.28 -31.31 6.39
CA TYR A 20 6.75 -29.96 6.29
C TYR A 20 5.32 -30.04 5.76
N HIS A 21 4.36 -30.04 6.68
CA HIS A 21 2.98 -29.73 6.36
C HIS A 21 2.86 -28.21 6.48
N PRO A 22 2.70 -27.44 5.38
CA PRO A 22 2.43 -26.02 5.51
C PRO A 22 1.16 -25.87 6.35
N ILE A 23 1.31 -25.26 7.52
CA ILE A 23 0.18 -24.85 8.35
C ILE A 23 -0.67 -23.95 7.45
N SER A 24 -1.97 -24.20 7.36
CA SER A 24 -2.87 -23.30 6.64
C SER A 24 -2.68 -21.90 7.20
N ASN A 25 -2.15 -20.97 6.38
CA ASN A 25 -1.90 -19.59 6.79
C ASN A 25 -3.16 -19.04 7.47
N ASN A 26 -3.05 -18.68 8.74
CA ASN A 26 -4.17 -18.14 9.49
C ASN A 26 -4.20 -16.60 9.35
N PHE A 27 -5.23 -15.96 9.90
CA PHE A 27 -5.41 -14.51 9.80
C PHE A 27 -4.24 -13.72 10.43
N ILE A 28 -3.57 -14.26 11.46
CA ILE A 28 -2.38 -13.64 12.06
C ILE A 28 -1.22 -13.66 11.07
N ASP A 29 -0.99 -14.80 10.42
CA ASP A 29 0.07 -14.93 9.40
C ASP A 29 -0.15 -13.94 8.24
N TYR A 30 -1.41 -13.68 7.86
CA TYR A 30 -1.77 -12.66 6.87
C TYR A 30 -1.42 -11.24 7.34
N MET A 31 -1.80 -10.87 8.58
CA MET A 31 -1.42 -9.57 9.14
C MET A 31 0.10 -9.41 9.21
N ASP A 32 0.81 -10.44 9.68
CA ASP A 32 2.27 -10.42 9.78
C ASP A 32 2.92 -10.33 8.39
N ALA A 33 2.37 -10.99 7.37
CA ALA A 33 2.83 -10.86 6.00
C ALA A 33 2.75 -9.39 5.53
N TRP A 34 1.65 -8.69 5.81
CA TRP A 34 1.50 -7.27 5.48
C TRP A 34 2.52 -6.36 6.15
N TYR A 35 2.79 -6.57 7.43
CA TYR A 35 3.80 -5.79 8.15
C TYR A 35 5.22 -6.10 7.68
N ASN A 36 5.49 -7.33 7.24
CA ASN A 36 6.82 -7.77 6.85
C ASN A 36 7.13 -7.58 5.35
N MET A 37 6.11 -7.49 4.50
CA MET A 37 6.25 -7.45 3.04
C MET A 37 7.23 -6.37 2.56
N PHE A 38 7.11 -5.16 3.12
CA PHE A 38 7.94 -4.03 2.73
C PHE A 38 9.32 -4.05 3.36
N TYR A 39 9.68 -5.05 4.18
CA TYR A 39 11.01 -5.14 4.78
C TYR A 39 12.02 -5.94 3.96
N LEU A 40 11.59 -6.53 2.84
CA LEU A 40 12.49 -7.12 1.86
C LEU A 40 13.38 -6.04 1.22
N GLN A 41 14.65 -6.39 1.04
CA GLN A 41 15.77 -5.50 0.75
C GLN A 41 15.53 -4.60 -0.49
N SER A 42 15.66 -3.28 -0.31
CA SER A 42 15.21 -2.24 -1.24
C SER A 42 16.28 -1.65 -2.16
N TYR A 43 17.53 -2.16 -2.19
CA TYR A 43 18.64 -1.48 -2.91
C TYR A 43 18.34 -1.19 -4.39
N GLN A 44 17.40 -1.90 -5.01
CA GLN A 44 16.90 -1.62 -6.35
C GLN A 44 15.38 -1.69 -6.45
N HIS A 45 14.64 -1.71 -5.33
CA HIS A 45 13.21 -2.01 -5.37
C HIS A 45 12.35 -0.88 -4.83
N SER A 46 11.31 -0.58 -5.58
CA SER A 46 10.21 0.29 -5.17
C SER A 46 8.90 -0.45 -5.36
N TRP A 47 7.95 -0.16 -4.49
CA TRP A 47 6.64 -0.77 -4.47
C TRP A 47 5.65 0.23 -5.05
N PHE A 48 5.00 -0.14 -6.15
CA PHE A 48 3.81 0.56 -6.61
C PHE A 48 2.61 -0.02 -5.86
N ILE A 49 1.86 0.84 -5.18
CA ILE A 49 0.72 0.44 -4.35
C ILE A 49 -0.51 1.16 -4.86
N GLN A 50 -1.58 0.41 -5.08
CA GLN A 50 -2.88 0.92 -5.50
C GLN A 50 -3.99 0.09 -4.84
N PHE A 51 -5.09 0.73 -4.44
CA PHE A 51 -6.29 -0.01 -4.01
C PHE A 51 -6.89 -0.79 -5.17
N SER A 52 -7.40 -2.00 -4.95
CA SER A 52 -8.11 -2.76 -5.98
C SER A 52 -9.42 -2.06 -6.38
N ARG A 53 -10.02 -2.46 -7.52
CA ARG A 53 -11.29 -1.89 -8.00
C ARG A 53 -12.41 -2.06 -6.99
N ASN A 54 -12.48 -3.25 -6.41
CA ASN A 54 -13.55 -3.69 -5.53
C ASN A 54 -13.17 -3.52 -4.05
N CYS A 55 -12.18 -2.69 -3.74
CA CYS A 55 -11.70 -2.52 -2.39
C CYS A 55 -12.83 -2.00 -1.49
N ASN A 56 -13.13 -2.76 -0.43
CA ASN A 56 -14.03 -2.29 0.62
C ASN A 56 -13.46 -1.00 1.23
N THR A 57 -14.32 0.00 1.42
CA THR A 57 -13.91 1.28 2.02
C THR A 57 -13.94 1.25 3.54
N GLN A 58 -14.32 0.13 4.17
CA GLN A 58 -14.22 -0.09 5.61
C GLN A 58 -12.99 -0.92 5.91
N PHE A 59 -12.01 -0.33 6.58
CA PHE A 59 -10.73 -0.99 6.85
C PHE A 59 -10.65 -1.52 8.29
N PRO A 60 -10.13 -2.74 8.49
CA PRO A 60 -9.90 -3.27 9.83
C PRO A 60 -8.83 -2.46 10.57
N ALA A 61 -8.92 -2.42 11.89
CA ALA A 61 -8.04 -1.59 12.73
C ALA A 61 -6.54 -1.88 12.52
N TRP A 62 -6.16 -3.14 12.28
CA TRP A 62 -4.77 -3.51 12.02
C TRP A 62 -4.24 -2.86 10.74
N PHE A 63 -5.08 -2.72 9.71
CA PHE A 63 -4.72 -2.10 8.44
C PHE A 63 -4.68 -0.58 8.57
N GLN A 64 -5.61 0.01 9.33
CA GLN A 64 -5.53 1.44 9.66
C GLN A 64 -4.22 1.78 10.39
N LYS A 65 -3.76 0.90 11.29
CA LYS A 65 -2.44 1.03 11.92
C LYS A 65 -1.31 0.86 10.90
N TRP A 66 -1.37 -0.14 10.03
CA TRP A 66 -0.40 -0.33 8.96
C TRP A 66 -0.29 0.92 8.06
N TRP A 67 -1.42 1.52 7.69
CA TRP A 67 -1.50 2.75 6.91
C TRP A 67 -0.74 3.92 7.54
N THR A 68 -0.67 4.01 8.88
CA THR A 68 0.11 5.09 9.53
C THR A 68 1.61 5.00 9.28
N PHE A 69 2.14 3.83 8.93
CA PHE A 69 3.55 3.61 8.66
C PHE A 69 3.90 3.64 7.17
N PHE A 70 3.03 3.08 6.32
CA PHE A 70 3.34 2.81 4.91
C PHE A 70 2.36 3.45 3.91
N GLY A 71 1.28 4.03 4.42
CA GLY A 71 0.26 4.69 3.63
C GLY A 71 0.74 6.00 3.05
N LEU A 72 -0.09 6.58 2.18
CA LEU A 72 0.18 7.84 1.52
C LEU A 72 0.13 9.03 2.49
N LEU A 73 0.91 10.07 2.23
CA LEU A 73 0.89 11.36 2.95
C LEU A 73 0.26 12.46 2.09
N ASP A 74 -0.58 13.32 2.67
CA ASP A 74 -1.23 14.41 1.94
C ASP A 74 -0.23 15.44 1.38
N SER A 75 0.91 15.61 2.04
CA SER A 75 1.98 16.52 1.61
C SER A 75 2.58 16.22 0.23
N ILE A 76 2.40 15.01 -0.30
CA ILE A 76 2.91 14.64 -1.63
C ILE A 76 1.89 14.87 -2.76
N PHE A 77 0.68 15.32 -2.44
CA PHE A 77 -0.34 15.56 -3.45
C PHE A 77 0.01 16.74 -4.36
N PRO A 78 -0.21 16.61 -5.67
CA PRO A 78 -0.25 17.76 -6.57
C PRO A 78 -1.37 18.74 -6.17
N PRO A 79 -1.25 20.02 -6.54
CA PRO A 79 -2.19 21.08 -6.11
C PRO A 79 -3.66 20.73 -6.34
N ASP A 80 -3.99 20.17 -7.51
CA ASP A 80 -5.37 19.85 -7.88
C ASP A 80 -5.98 18.79 -6.96
N ILE A 81 -5.19 17.75 -6.64
CA ILE A 81 -5.62 16.67 -5.74
C ILE A 81 -5.71 17.18 -4.30
N GLN A 82 -4.78 18.04 -3.88
CA GLN A 82 -4.80 18.66 -2.56
C GLN A 82 -6.08 19.47 -2.36
N GLU A 83 -6.48 20.30 -3.34
CA GLU A 83 -7.72 21.08 -3.28
C GLU A 83 -8.95 20.17 -3.05
N LYS A 84 -9.04 19.06 -3.80
CA LYS A 84 -10.15 18.11 -3.64
C LYS A 84 -10.13 17.40 -2.30
N PHE A 85 -8.95 17.07 -1.80
CA PHE A 85 -8.82 16.48 -0.47
C PHE A 85 -9.24 17.46 0.63
N GLU A 86 -8.89 18.75 0.52
CA GLU A 86 -9.35 19.79 1.45
C GLU A 86 -10.88 19.95 1.41
N PHE A 87 -11.47 19.95 0.22
CA PHE A 87 -12.92 19.98 0.05
C PHE A 87 -13.58 18.76 0.70
N TYR A 88 -13.05 17.57 0.47
CA TYR A 88 -13.50 16.33 1.09
C TYR A 88 -13.40 16.37 2.62
N LYS A 89 -12.29 16.88 3.17
CA LYS A 89 -12.11 17.06 4.62
C LYS A 89 -13.16 18.00 5.23
N LYS A 90 -13.44 19.13 4.56
CA LYS A 90 -14.48 20.08 5.00
C LYS A 90 -15.86 19.43 5.02
N LYS A 91 -16.19 18.69 3.96
CA LYS A 91 -17.51 18.07 3.79
C LYS A 91 -17.76 16.88 4.73
N THR A 92 -16.69 16.17 5.10
CA THR A 92 -16.73 15.04 6.06
C THR A 92 -16.34 15.45 7.48
N SER A 93 -16.25 16.76 7.76
CA SER A 93 -15.84 17.28 9.06
C SER A 93 -16.83 16.94 10.18
N SER A 94 -18.13 16.92 9.86
CA SER A 94 -19.23 16.62 10.78
C SER A 94 -19.45 15.13 11.02
N GLN A 95 -18.86 14.26 10.21
CA GLN A 95 -19.01 12.81 10.34
C GLN A 95 -18.09 12.26 11.43
N PRO A 96 -18.54 11.26 12.21
CA PRO A 96 -17.68 10.60 13.19
C PRO A 96 -16.49 9.94 12.48
N ILE A 97 -15.28 10.19 12.98
CA ILE A 97 -14.05 9.65 12.40
C ILE A 97 -13.89 8.21 12.88
N THR A 98 -14.24 7.25 12.03
CA THR A 98 -14.04 5.81 12.28
C THR A 98 -12.70 5.30 11.72
N GLN A 99 -12.13 6.02 10.76
CA GLN A 99 -10.85 5.71 10.10
C GLN A 99 -10.23 6.98 9.49
N PRO A 100 -8.94 6.97 9.13
CA PRO A 100 -8.29 8.15 8.55
C PRO A 100 -9.02 8.64 7.28
N ARG A 101 -9.32 9.95 7.22
CA ARG A 101 -9.98 10.56 6.06
C ARG A 101 -9.14 10.40 4.79
N LEU A 102 -7.82 10.52 4.92
CA LEU A 102 -6.88 10.33 3.82
C LEU A 102 -6.95 8.91 3.26
N LEU A 103 -6.95 7.89 4.12
CA LEU A 103 -7.12 6.49 3.71
C LEU A 103 -8.41 6.30 2.91
N THR A 104 -9.53 6.83 3.42
CA THR A 104 -10.84 6.73 2.76
C THR A 104 -10.87 7.45 1.41
N PHE A 105 -10.24 8.61 1.33
CA PHE A 105 -10.15 9.40 0.10
C PHE A 105 -9.30 8.67 -0.96
N CYS A 106 -8.11 8.23 -0.58
CA CYS A 106 -7.21 7.50 -1.46
C CYS A 106 -7.80 6.16 -1.92
N SER A 107 -8.52 5.43 -1.06
CA SER A 107 -9.14 4.17 -1.45
C SER A 107 -10.27 4.35 -2.46
N ARG A 108 -11.15 5.34 -2.24
CA ARG A 108 -12.26 5.63 -3.15
C ARG A 108 -11.80 6.09 -4.53
N LEU A 109 -10.74 6.88 -4.58
CA LEU A 109 -10.17 7.40 -5.82
C LEU A 109 -9.10 6.49 -6.42
N ARG A 110 -8.81 5.37 -5.76
CA ARG A 110 -7.74 4.43 -6.12
C ARG A 110 -6.42 5.12 -6.42
N ILE A 111 -6.08 6.12 -5.59
CA ILE A 111 -4.86 6.91 -5.76
C ILE A 111 -3.66 5.98 -5.57
N PRO A 112 -2.81 5.80 -6.59
CA PRO A 112 -1.60 5.02 -6.46
C PRO A 112 -0.45 5.86 -5.90
N TRP A 113 0.47 5.21 -5.22
CA TRP A 113 1.74 5.80 -4.81
C TRP A 113 2.90 4.82 -4.92
N ILE A 114 4.11 5.38 -4.91
CA ILE A 114 5.34 4.61 -4.86
C ILE A 114 5.88 4.67 -3.43
N LEU A 115 6.18 3.51 -2.87
CA LEU A 115 6.83 3.34 -1.58
C LEU A 115 8.22 2.74 -1.77
N THR A 116 9.22 3.31 -1.11
CA THR A 116 10.54 2.70 -0.95
C THR A 116 11.04 2.94 0.46
N TRP A 117 12.18 2.37 0.83
CA TRP A 117 12.84 2.64 2.10
C TRP A 117 14.33 2.47 1.98
N ASN A 118 15.09 3.14 2.85
CA ASN A 118 16.54 3.01 2.93
C ASN A 118 16.96 2.79 4.39
N PHE A 119 18.14 2.20 4.58
CA PHE A 119 18.79 2.19 5.89
C PHE A 119 19.53 3.50 6.12
N ILE A 120 19.33 4.06 7.30
CA ILE A 120 19.99 5.27 7.75
C ILE A 120 20.57 5.04 9.14
N LYS A 121 21.57 5.82 9.51
CA LYS A 121 22.15 5.81 10.85
C LYS A 121 21.61 7.01 11.61
N LYS A 122 20.88 6.79 12.70
CA LYS A 122 20.29 7.85 13.54
C LYS A 122 20.75 7.71 14.98
N GLN A 123 20.98 8.84 15.64
CA GLN A 123 21.27 8.90 17.07
C GLN A 123 19.94 8.94 17.84
N GLU A 124 19.30 7.79 18.01
CA GLU A 124 18.00 7.66 18.70
C GLU A 124 18.13 7.82 20.22
N GLN A 125 19.29 7.43 20.77
CA GLN A 125 19.61 7.53 22.20
C GLN A 125 20.69 8.59 22.40
N PRO A 126 20.72 9.32 23.53
CA PRO A 126 21.77 10.30 23.80
C PRO A 126 23.16 9.63 23.91
N HIS A 127 24.23 10.42 23.85
CA HIS A 127 25.58 9.88 24.11
C HIS A 127 25.66 9.25 25.51
N PRO A 128 26.44 8.15 25.69
CA PRO A 128 27.42 7.58 24.77
C PRO A 128 26.90 6.41 23.91
N PHE A 129 25.58 6.25 23.75
CA PHE A 129 25.04 5.12 23.00
C PHE A 129 25.45 5.18 21.51
N PRO A 130 25.74 4.05 20.86
CA PRO A 130 26.10 4.01 19.45
C PRO A 130 24.92 4.42 18.55
N LEU A 131 25.23 4.81 17.31
CA LEU A 131 24.22 5.08 16.29
C LEU A 131 23.34 3.85 16.04
N SER A 132 22.03 4.06 16.00
CA SER A 132 21.05 3.04 15.63
C SER A 132 20.94 2.97 14.11
N LEU A 133 20.85 1.75 13.59
CA LEU A 133 20.47 1.51 12.19
C LEU A 133 18.95 1.53 12.10
N SER A 134 18.39 2.57 11.49
CA SER A 134 16.95 2.75 11.33
C SER A 134 16.56 2.59 9.86
N ARG A 135 15.33 2.14 9.61
CA ARG A 135 14.72 2.20 8.27
C ARG A 135 13.98 3.52 8.11
N GLU A 136 14.16 4.17 6.98
CA GLU A 136 13.43 5.37 6.61
C GLU A 136 12.62 5.13 5.35
N PHE A 137 11.29 5.20 5.50
CA PHE A 137 10.35 5.06 4.40
C PHE A 137 10.26 6.37 3.63
N ASN A 138 10.24 6.25 2.31
CA ASN A 138 10.09 7.36 1.37
C ASN A 138 8.89 7.06 0.47
N ILE A 139 8.03 8.05 0.31
CA ILE A 139 6.81 7.96 -0.49
C ILE A 139 6.92 8.99 -1.62
N LYS A 140 6.52 8.59 -2.83
CA LYS A 140 6.48 9.46 -4.01
C LYS A 140 5.11 9.38 -4.67
N TRP A 141 4.61 10.53 -5.12
CA TRP A 141 3.44 10.61 -5.99
C TRP A 141 3.68 9.87 -7.31
N TRP A 142 2.63 9.28 -7.87
CA TRP A 142 2.68 8.67 -9.19
C TRP A 142 2.26 9.66 -10.27
N ASP A 143 3.25 10.22 -10.98
CA ASP A 143 3.03 11.30 -11.95
C ASP A 143 2.14 10.90 -13.15
N LYS A 144 1.95 9.61 -13.41
CA LYS A 144 1.04 9.12 -14.48
C LYS A 144 -0.38 8.86 -13.99
N PHE A 145 -0.70 9.24 -12.76
CA PHE A 145 -2.07 9.15 -12.27
C PHE A 145 -2.98 10.07 -13.08
N ASN A 146 -4.15 9.57 -13.47
CA ASN A 146 -5.09 10.34 -14.28
C ASN A 146 -5.82 11.38 -13.40
N HIS A 147 -5.41 12.63 -13.54
CA HIS A 147 -6.00 13.77 -12.82
C HIS A 147 -7.40 14.16 -13.34
N ASP A 148 -7.75 13.79 -14.58
CA ASP A 148 -9.03 14.16 -15.20
C ASP A 148 -10.20 13.47 -14.49
N PHE A 149 -9.98 12.22 -14.04
CA PHE A 149 -10.94 11.46 -13.24
C PHE A 149 -11.29 12.14 -11.91
N VAL A 150 -10.30 12.76 -11.26
CA VAL A 150 -10.51 13.47 -9.99
C VAL A 150 -11.12 14.86 -10.23
N SER A 151 -10.83 15.46 -11.38
CA SER A 151 -11.33 16.77 -11.78
C SER A 151 -12.81 16.75 -12.18
N SER A 152 -13.27 15.71 -12.88
CA SER A 152 -14.69 15.54 -13.25
C SER A 152 -15.60 15.38 -12.03
N LEU A 153 -15.07 14.78 -10.98
CA LEU A 153 -15.76 14.50 -9.72
C LEU A 153 -16.11 15.74 -8.88
N ALA A 154 -15.44 16.87 -9.14
CA ALA A 154 -15.56 18.08 -8.34
C ALA A 154 -16.74 18.98 -8.73
N ALA A 155 -17.46 18.67 -9.81
CA ALA A 155 -18.67 19.38 -10.21
C ALA A 155 -19.89 19.03 -9.31
N ALA A 156 -19.89 17.87 -8.64
CA ALA A 156 -20.91 17.46 -7.69
C ALA A 156 -20.85 18.26 -6.37
N THR A 157 -21.74 19.23 -6.24
CA THR A 157 -21.86 20.07 -5.03
C THR A 157 -22.42 19.29 -3.82
N ASP A 158 -23.07 18.14 -4.04
CA ASP A 158 -23.68 17.30 -3.01
C ASP A 158 -22.88 16.00 -2.75
N LEU A 159 -22.81 15.51 -1.51
CA LEU A 159 -22.02 14.33 -1.11
C LEU A 159 -22.61 13.07 -1.76
N GLU A 160 -23.93 13.05 -1.88
CA GLU A 160 -24.63 11.95 -2.54
C GLU A 160 -24.41 12.01 -4.04
N GLN A 161 -24.40 13.21 -4.63
CA GLN A 161 -24.06 13.38 -6.04
C GLN A 161 -22.60 13.01 -6.32
N TYR A 162 -21.66 13.37 -5.43
CA TYR A 162 -20.25 12.96 -5.50
C TYR A 162 -20.11 11.44 -5.42
N ARG A 163 -20.89 10.79 -4.54
CA ARG A 163 -20.94 9.33 -4.44
C ARG A 163 -21.51 8.70 -5.71
N GLN A 164 -22.60 9.24 -6.26
CA GLN A 164 -23.20 8.73 -7.51
C GLN A 164 -22.28 8.96 -8.72
N GLU A 165 -21.67 10.14 -8.85
CA GLU A 165 -20.73 10.46 -9.92
C GLU A 165 -19.45 9.61 -9.83
N LEU A 166 -18.93 9.35 -8.62
CA LEU A 166 -17.89 8.35 -8.39
C LEU A 166 -18.28 6.99 -8.91
N LEU A 167 -19.43 6.48 -8.48
CA LEU A 167 -19.91 5.17 -8.89
C LEU A 167 -20.11 5.09 -10.41
N GLN A 168 -20.61 6.16 -11.02
CA GLN A 168 -20.84 6.22 -12.47
C GLN A 168 -19.54 6.30 -13.26
N THR A 169 -18.56 7.06 -12.79
CA THR A 169 -17.25 7.20 -13.46
C THR A 169 -16.40 5.94 -13.29
N LEU A 170 -16.43 5.31 -12.11
CA LEU A 170 -15.79 4.00 -11.89
C LEU A 170 -16.36 2.95 -12.85
N LYS A 171 -17.69 2.91 -13.00
CA LYS A 171 -18.34 1.99 -13.94
C LYS A 171 -17.94 2.22 -15.40
N GLN A 172 -17.82 3.48 -15.84
CA GLN A 172 -17.36 3.80 -17.19
C GLN A 172 -15.89 3.40 -17.43
N PHE A 173 -15.05 3.54 -16.41
CA PHE A 173 -13.66 3.11 -16.47
C PHE A 173 -13.55 1.57 -16.50
N ASP A 174 -14.42 0.88 -15.76
CA ASP A 174 -14.51 -0.59 -15.78
C ASP A 174 -14.97 -1.12 -17.15
N ASP A 175 -16.01 -0.52 -17.75
CA ASP A 175 -16.49 -0.87 -19.10
C ASP A 175 -15.41 -0.65 -20.17
N GLN A 176 -14.49 0.29 -19.97
CA GLN A 176 -13.34 0.53 -20.86
C GLN A 176 -12.22 -0.52 -20.69
N GLN A 177 -12.10 -1.15 -19.52
CA GLN A 177 -11.04 -2.13 -19.22
C GLN A 177 -11.52 -3.59 -19.29
N GLU A 178 -12.81 -3.89 -19.10
CA GLU A 178 -13.40 -5.22 -19.34
C GLU A 178 -13.38 -5.63 -20.81
N ASN A 179 -13.20 -4.69 -21.74
CA ASN A 179 -12.93 -5.00 -23.13
C ASN A 179 -11.53 -5.61 -23.38
N GLU A 180 -10.65 -5.70 -22.37
CA GLU A 180 -9.32 -6.28 -22.53
C GLU A 180 -9.02 -7.52 -21.67
N GLU A 181 -9.66 -7.78 -20.53
CA GLU A 181 -9.35 -9.00 -19.74
C GLU A 181 -10.56 -9.54 -18.93
N THR A 182 -11.14 -10.66 -19.38
CA THR A 182 -12.02 -11.50 -18.57
C THR A 182 -11.22 -12.39 -17.61
N LYS A 183 -11.46 -12.31 -16.29
CA LYS A 183 -11.42 -13.48 -15.38
C LYS A 183 -12.06 -13.26 -14.00
N GLU A 184 -12.90 -14.25 -13.67
CA GLU A 184 -13.46 -14.73 -12.40
C GLU A 184 -13.43 -13.85 -11.14
N ILE A 185 -14.62 -13.53 -10.65
CA ILE A 185 -14.89 -12.91 -9.34
C ILE A 185 -14.85 -13.99 -8.25
N VAL A 186 -13.84 -13.90 -7.37
CA VAL A 186 -13.79 -14.65 -6.10
C VAL A 186 -14.54 -13.85 -5.04
N ILE A 187 -15.45 -14.51 -4.32
CA ILE A 187 -16.20 -13.93 -3.20
C ILE A 187 -15.22 -13.65 -2.06
N SER A 188 -15.01 -12.37 -1.75
CA SER A 188 -14.07 -11.88 -0.74
C SER A 188 -14.69 -11.92 0.66
N ASP A 189 -13.93 -12.43 1.63
CA ASP A 189 -14.22 -12.36 3.07
C ASP A 189 -13.85 -10.94 3.55
N ASP A 190 -14.80 -10.22 4.14
CA ASP A 190 -14.71 -8.79 4.53
C ASP A 190 -13.55 -8.45 5.49
N SER A 191 -12.82 -9.46 5.98
CA SER A 191 -11.62 -9.30 6.81
C SER A 191 -10.33 -9.02 6.03
N PHE A 192 -10.31 -9.30 4.73
CA PHE A 192 -9.14 -9.12 3.86
C PHE A 192 -9.15 -7.73 3.20
N VAL A 193 -7.95 -7.20 2.94
CA VAL A 193 -7.78 -5.88 2.32
C VAL A 193 -7.25 -6.09 0.92
N ASP A 194 -8.02 -5.65 -0.06
CA ASP A 194 -7.69 -5.84 -1.47
C ASP A 194 -6.85 -4.67 -1.99
N LEU A 195 -5.54 -4.90 -2.07
CA LEU A 195 -4.54 -3.98 -2.62
C LEU A 195 -3.83 -4.64 -3.79
N GLU A 196 -3.65 -3.90 -4.87
CA GLU A 196 -2.82 -4.26 -6.01
C GLU A 196 -1.41 -3.72 -5.75
N ILE A 197 -0.42 -4.62 -5.71
CA ILE A 197 0.97 -4.27 -5.44
C ILE A 197 1.85 -4.81 -6.55
N ILE A 198 2.62 -3.92 -7.18
CA ILE A 198 3.54 -4.26 -8.25
C ILE A 198 4.97 -3.92 -7.81
N LEU A 199 5.86 -4.90 -7.92
CA LEU A 199 7.28 -4.76 -7.64
C LEU A 199 8.01 -4.16 -8.85
N TYR A 200 8.61 -2.99 -8.67
CA TYR A 200 9.47 -2.37 -9.68
C TYR A 200 10.95 -2.50 -9.28
N GLY A 201 11.78 -2.89 -10.24
CA GLY A 201 13.24 -2.91 -10.13
C GLY A 201 13.86 -1.69 -10.81
N GLY A 202 14.41 -0.75 -10.05
CA GLY A 202 15.14 0.42 -10.52
C GLY A 202 15.26 1.49 -9.44
N PRO A 203 16.32 2.32 -9.44
CA PRO A 203 16.38 3.49 -8.56
C PRO A 203 15.19 4.40 -8.87
N MET A 204 14.54 4.96 -7.84
CA MET A 204 13.55 6.03 -8.04
C MET A 204 14.23 7.12 -8.86
N GLY A 205 13.85 7.22 -10.13
CA GLY A 205 14.48 8.14 -11.07
C GLY A 205 14.45 9.55 -10.50
N GLN A 206 15.61 10.22 -10.52
CA GLN A 206 15.67 11.67 -10.50
C GLN A 206 14.97 12.15 -11.77
N SER A 207 13.66 12.40 -11.70
CA SER A 207 12.96 13.09 -12.76
C SER A 207 13.43 14.55 -12.72
N ARG A 208 14.09 14.96 -13.80
CA ARG A 208 14.34 16.37 -14.15
C ARG A 208 13.04 17.05 -14.52
#